data_AF-A0A1B8D7Q3-F1
#
_entry.id   AF-A0A1B8D7Q3-F1
#
_cell.length_a   1.000
_cell.length_b   1.000
_cell.length_c   1.000
_cell.angle_alpha   90.00
_cell.angle_beta   90.00
_cell.angle_gamma   90.00
#
_symmetry.space_group_name_H-M   'P 1'
#
loop_
_entity.id
_entity.type
_entity.pdbx_description
1 polymer ?
#
loop_
_entity_poly.entity_id
_entity_poly.type
_entity_poly.pdbx_seq_one_letter_code
_entity_poly.pdbx_strand_id
1 'polypeptide(L)'
;MVAADENDLDYRDSLSYRNIHIEYGELPIERIQRATEMIERPRETPKMDNAAFQDLIRTIRRIQTQNEYAIKELASTVVLATERILDERLVRCYSQLWHRATAIPLLPELADVASLLSLPRPKPDFVFGFSRPAFTTRQIAMMMHLVDESRHSYVMPNQDARFPFLAIEFKSQANKGTHYVATNQVAGAGAIALNGQLELMRRAYGVTAVDASALCFFSITIDQAYA
;
A
#
# COMPACT_ATOMS: atom_id res chain seq x y z
N MET A 1 22.71 4.06 -10.14
CA MET A 1 22.23 5.39 -9.75
C MET A 1 21.14 5.18 -8.71
N VAL A 2 21.20 5.95 -7.63
CA VAL A 2 20.68 5.55 -6.32
C VAL A 2 19.15 5.70 -6.29
N ALA A 3 18.44 4.59 -6.07
CA ALA A 3 17.00 4.63 -5.78
C ALA A 3 16.79 5.45 -4.50
N ALA A 4 15.66 6.17 -4.38
CA ALA A 4 15.38 6.99 -3.19
C ALA A 4 15.60 6.15 -1.91
N ASP A 5 16.60 6.51 -1.12
CA ASP A 5 16.93 5.82 0.12
C ASP A 5 16.12 6.45 1.25
N GLU A 6 15.62 5.63 2.17
CA GLU A 6 14.96 6.12 3.39
C GLU A 6 15.91 6.91 4.29
N ASN A 7 17.22 6.76 4.09
CA ASN A 7 18.30 7.52 4.74
C ASN A 7 18.75 8.75 3.95
N ASP A 8 18.12 9.06 2.81
CA ASP A 8 18.46 10.23 2.01
C ASP A 8 18.00 11.52 2.72
N LEU A 9 18.92 12.48 2.88
CA LEU A 9 18.63 13.76 3.56
C LEU A 9 17.59 14.57 2.78
N ASP A 10 17.51 14.37 1.46
CA ASP A 10 16.60 15.06 0.54
C ASP A 10 15.39 14.18 0.15
N TYR A 11 15.05 13.18 0.96
CA TYR A 11 13.98 12.21 0.65
C TYR A 11 12.62 12.87 0.39
N ARG A 12 12.25 13.92 1.14
CA ARG A 12 11.01 14.68 0.89
C ARG A 12 11.01 15.34 -0.48
N ASP A 13 12.14 15.91 -0.88
CA ASP A 13 12.29 16.49 -2.20
C ASP A 13 12.20 15.38 -3.24
N SER A 14 12.86 14.25 -3.03
CA SER A 14 12.79 13.04 -3.86
C SER A 14 11.35 12.52 -4.04
N LEU A 15 10.54 12.51 -2.97
CA LEU A 15 9.12 12.15 -3.03
C LEU A 15 8.27 13.21 -3.74
N SER A 16 8.53 14.49 -3.48
CA SER A 16 7.84 15.59 -4.15
C SER A 16 8.14 15.63 -5.66
N TYR A 17 9.37 15.34 -6.06
CA TYR A 17 9.81 15.07 -7.44
C TYR A 17 9.18 13.80 -8.03
N ARG A 18 8.38 13.06 -7.27
CA ARG A 18 7.56 11.94 -7.70
C ARG A 18 6.08 12.15 -7.41
N ASN A 19 5.66 13.41 -7.18
CA ASN A 19 4.28 13.83 -6.92
C ASN A 19 3.66 13.09 -5.71
N ILE A 20 4.53 12.63 -4.81
CA ILE A 20 4.17 12.04 -3.53
C ILE A 20 4.36 13.16 -2.52
N HIS A 21 3.28 13.91 -2.29
CA HIS A 21 3.26 14.99 -1.33
C HIS A 21 2.86 14.43 0.04
N ILE A 22 3.82 14.33 0.95
CA ILE A 22 3.54 14.06 2.37
C ILE A 22 3.28 15.41 3.04
N GLU A 23 2.10 15.96 2.81
CA GLU A 23 1.65 17.18 3.46
C GLU A 23 0.85 16.83 4.72
N TYR A 24 1.22 17.43 5.85
CA TYR A 24 0.31 17.57 6.99
C TYR A 24 -0.68 18.69 6.64
N GLY A 25 -1.60 18.41 5.72
CA GLY A 25 -2.64 19.34 5.29
C GLY A 25 -3.98 19.00 5.95
N GLU A 26 -4.81 20.02 6.19
CA GLU A 26 -6.23 19.78 6.46
C GLU A 26 -6.82 19.05 5.25
N LEU A 27 -7.26 17.80 5.47
CA LEU A 27 -7.90 17.01 4.41
C LEU A 27 -9.14 17.77 3.92
N PRO A 28 -9.39 17.82 2.59
CA PRO A 28 -10.63 18.38 2.06
C PRO A 28 -11.84 17.84 2.82
N ILE A 29 -12.75 18.71 3.24
CA ILE A 29 -13.89 18.35 4.11
C ILE A 29 -14.68 17.18 3.55
N GLU A 30 -14.86 17.14 2.23
CA GLU A 30 -15.53 16.04 1.51
C GLU A 30 -14.85 14.67 1.73
N ARG A 31 -13.51 14.62 1.82
CA ARG A 31 -12.76 13.38 2.09
C ARG A 31 -12.91 12.95 3.53
N ILE A 32 -12.88 13.90 4.47
CA ILE A 32 -13.13 13.62 5.89
C ILE A 32 -14.53 13.03 6.03
N GLN A 33 -15.54 13.68 5.42
CA GLN A 33 -16.92 13.24 5.49
C GLN A 33 -17.11 11.83 4.91
N ARG A 34 -16.56 11.56 3.72
CA ARG A 34 -16.63 10.23 3.09
C ARG A 34 -15.92 9.15 3.92
N ALA A 35 -14.75 9.45 4.48
CA ALA A 35 -14.04 8.53 5.35
C ALA A 35 -14.84 8.24 6.64
N THR A 36 -15.40 9.28 7.26
CA THR A 36 -16.27 9.16 8.44
C THR A 36 -17.49 8.30 8.12
N GLU A 37 -18.18 8.54 7.01
CA GLU A 37 -19.30 7.72 6.55
C GLU A 37 -18.91 6.25 6.39
N MET A 38 -17.74 5.96 5.80
CA MET A 38 -17.23 4.58 5.67
C MET A 38 -16.90 3.93 7.01
N ILE A 39 -16.35 4.69 7.96
CA ILE A 39 -15.96 4.21 9.29
C ILE A 39 -17.20 3.95 10.15
N GLU A 40 -18.15 4.87 10.15
CA GLU A 40 -19.37 4.85 10.95
C GLU A 40 -20.45 3.94 10.36
N ARG A 41 -20.36 3.62 9.07
CA ARG A 41 -21.29 2.70 8.40
C ARG A 41 -21.42 1.41 9.22
N PRO A 42 -22.64 1.00 9.59
CA PRO A 42 -22.87 -0.26 10.26
C PRO A 42 -22.26 -1.41 9.45
N ARG A 43 -21.33 -2.14 10.07
CA ARG A 43 -20.71 -3.30 9.44
C ARG A 43 -21.61 -4.52 9.69
N GLU A 44 -21.81 -5.31 8.64
CA GLU A 44 -22.43 -6.64 8.77
C GLU A 44 -21.50 -7.63 9.49
N THR A 45 -20.20 -7.33 9.55
CA THR A 45 -19.24 -8.13 10.31
C THR A 45 -19.50 -8.00 11.81
N PRO A 46 -19.44 -9.12 12.57
CA PRO A 46 -19.64 -9.10 14.01
C PRO A 46 -18.74 -8.08 14.70
N LYS A 47 -19.28 -7.39 15.72
CA LYS A 47 -18.43 -6.62 16.63
C LYS A 47 -17.49 -7.56 17.37
N MET A 48 -16.26 -7.12 17.62
CA MET A 48 -15.35 -7.83 18.51
C MET A 48 -16.01 -7.94 19.89
N ASP A 49 -16.14 -9.17 20.41
CA ASP A 49 -16.72 -9.38 21.72
C ASP A 49 -15.75 -8.96 22.84
N ASN A 50 -16.26 -8.83 24.07
CA ASN A 50 -15.47 -8.38 25.20
C ASN A 50 -14.33 -9.34 25.57
N ALA A 51 -14.49 -10.65 25.33
CA ALA A 51 -13.44 -11.62 25.63
C ALA A 51 -12.28 -11.47 24.63
N ALA A 52 -12.59 -11.38 23.34
CA ALA A 52 -11.64 -11.11 22.27
C ALA A 52 -10.90 -9.77 22.49
N PHE A 53 -11.60 -8.74 22.98
CA PHE A 53 -10.97 -7.46 23.33
C PHE A 53 -9.99 -7.57 24.51
N GLN A 54 -10.35 -8.33 25.56
CA GLN A 54 -9.44 -8.57 26.69
C GLN A 54 -8.24 -9.44 26.29
N ASP A 55 -8.44 -10.41 25.41
CA ASP A 55 -7.37 -11.22 24.85
C ASP A 55 -6.42 -10.38 23.99
N LEU A 56 -6.95 -9.43 23.21
CA LEU A 56 -6.14 -8.46 22.47
C LEU A 56 -5.26 -7.63 23.42
N ILE A 57 -5.81 -7.07 24.50
CA ILE A 57 -5.03 -6.34 25.51
C ILE A 57 -3.92 -7.22 26.10
N ARG A 58 -4.22 -8.48 26.43
CA ARG A 58 -3.25 -9.42 26.99
C ARG A 58 -2.14 -9.72 25.99
N THR A 59 -2.48 -9.92 24.72
CA THR A 59 -1.52 -10.13 23.64
C THR A 59 -0.61 -8.93 23.47
N ILE A 60 -1.15 -7.71 23.41
CA ILE A 60 -0.36 -6.46 23.33
C ILE A 60 0.66 -6.39 24.47
N ARG A 61 0.23 -6.62 25.71
CA ARG A 61 1.12 -6.61 26.88
C ARG A 61 2.20 -7.68 26.80
N ARG A 62 1.86 -8.89 26.34
CA ARG A 62 2.82 -10.01 26.19
C ARG A 62 3.92 -9.71 25.19
N ILE A 63 3.59 -9.01 24.11
CA ILE A 63 4.54 -8.78 23.01
C ILE A 63 5.31 -7.46 23.12
N GLN A 64 5.00 -6.60 24.11
CA GLN A 64 5.58 -5.26 24.30
C GLN A 64 7.12 -5.22 24.40
N THR A 65 7.79 -6.34 24.64
CA THR A 65 9.27 -6.43 24.66
C THR A 65 9.85 -7.34 23.58
N GLN A 66 9.00 -7.83 22.66
CA GLN A 66 9.40 -8.76 21.61
C GLN A 66 9.80 -8.07 20.31
N ASN A 67 10.28 -8.86 19.35
CA ASN A 67 10.71 -8.39 18.04
C ASN A 67 9.53 -8.34 17.03
N GLU A 68 9.83 -7.95 15.79
CA GLU A 68 8.85 -7.74 14.73
C GLU A 68 7.94 -8.94 14.43
N TYR A 69 8.40 -10.18 14.63
CA TYR A 69 7.56 -11.38 14.43
C TYR A 69 6.35 -11.41 15.37
N ALA A 70 6.52 -10.93 16.60
CA ALA A 70 5.44 -10.87 17.57
C ALA A 70 4.40 -9.79 17.21
N ILE A 71 4.83 -8.71 16.57
CA ILE A 71 3.93 -7.65 16.08
C ILE A 71 3.06 -8.18 14.92
N LYS A 72 3.64 -9.03 14.06
CA LYS A 72 2.88 -9.72 13.00
C LYS A 72 1.80 -10.65 13.58
N GLU A 73 2.06 -11.28 14.72
CA GLU A 73 1.05 -12.07 15.45
C GLU A 73 -0.09 -11.18 15.99
N LEU A 74 0.24 -10.00 16.54
CA LEU A 74 -0.79 -9.04 16.95
C LEU A 74 -1.63 -8.55 15.77
N ALA A 75 -1.02 -8.37 14.61
CA ALA A 75 -1.73 -7.96 13.41
C ALA A 75 -2.83 -8.95 13.01
N SER A 76 -2.61 -10.26 13.17
CA SER A 76 -3.68 -11.26 12.97
C SER A 76 -4.87 -11.08 13.89
N THR A 77 -4.65 -10.60 15.11
CA THR A 77 -5.72 -10.33 16.07
C THR A 77 -6.50 -9.06 15.73
N VAL A 78 -5.82 -8.01 15.23
CA VAL A 78 -6.42 -6.70 14.94
C VAL A 78 -7.02 -6.64 13.54
N VAL A 79 -6.28 -7.16 12.56
CA VAL A 79 -6.64 -7.21 11.15
C VAL A 79 -6.83 -8.68 10.78
N LEU A 80 -8.04 -9.21 10.98
CA LEU A 80 -8.36 -10.62 10.68
C LEU A 80 -7.90 -11.06 9.28
N ALA A 81 -7.93 -10.15 8.30
CA ALA A 81 -7.47 -10.42 6.94
C ALA A 81 -5.98 -10.84 6.87
N THR A 82 -5.15 -10.51 7.86
CA THR A 82 -3.75 -10.96 7.96
C THR A 82 -3.61 -12.42 8.41
N GLU A 83 -4.65 -13.00 9.04
CA GLU A 83 -4.74 -14.44 9.34
C GLU A 83 -5.43 -15.18 8.19
N ARG A 84 -6.65 -14.77 7.84
CA ARG A 84 -7.48 -15.44 6.84
C ARG A 84 -8.17 -14.45 5.90
N ILE A 85 -8.03 -14.67 4.60
CA ILE A 85 -8.85 -14.02 3.59
C ILE A 85 -10.11 -14.86 3.36
N LEU A 86 -11.28 -14.23 3.50
CA LEU A 86 -12.58 -14.90 3.33
C LEU A 86 -13.12 -14.83 1.90
N ASP A 87 -12.68 -13.85 1.11
CA ASP A 87 -13.14 -13.61 -0.25
C ASP A 87 -12.06 -14.05 -1.25
N GLU A 88 -12.39 -15.02 -2.11
CA GLU A 88 -11.47 -15.56 -3.12
C GLU A 88 -10.99 -14.53 -4.15
N ARG A 89 -11.70 -13.40 -4.27
CA ARG A 89 -11.32 -12.26 -5.13
C ARG A 89 -10.18 -11.45 -4.53
N LEU A 90 -9.85 -11.65 -3.26
CA LEU A 90 -8.76 -10.97 -2.58
C LEU A 90 -7.56 -11.91 -2.43
N VAL A 91 -6.36 -11.33 -2.44
CA VAL A 91 -5.12 -12.05 -2.20
C VAL A 91 -4.23 -11.27 -1.26
N ARG A 92 -3.46 -12.02 -0.45
CA ARG A 92 -2.45 -11.50 0.47
C ARG A 92 -1.10 -12.03 0.06
N CYS A 93 -0.15 -11.11 -0.13
CA CYS A 93 1.25 -11.43 -0.38
C CYS A 93 2.08 -11.04 0.84
N TYR A 94 3.10 -11.84 1.13
CA TYR A 94 3.95 -11.68 2.32
C TYR A 94 5.39 -11.39 1.93
N SER A 95 5.93 -10.27 2.40
CA SER A 95 7.33 -9.90 2.24
C SER A 95 7.86 -10.17 0.81
N GLN A 96 7.02 -9.97 -0.20
CA GLN A 96 7.36 -10.20 -1.60
C GLN A 96 7.87 -8.88 -2.21
N LEU A 97 9.05 -8.94 -2.83
CA LEU A 97 9.59 -7.79 -3.54
C LEU A 97 8.76 -7.51 -4.79
N TRP A 98 8.46 -6.25 -5.04
CA TRP A 98 7.69 -5.85 -6.22
C TRP A 98 8.61 -5.77 -7.44
N HIS A 99 8.64 -6.85 -8.22
CA HIS A 99 9.52 -6.99 -9.39
C HIS A 99 8.97 -6.38 -10.68
N ARG A 100 7.66 -6.21 -10.76
CA ARG A 100 6.96 -5.71 -11.96
C ARG A 100 6.45 -4.28 -11.78
N ALA A 101 6.71 -3.68 -10.63
CA ALA A 101 6.39 -2.31 -10.32
C ALA A 101 7.04 -1.34 -11.32
N THR A 102 6.22 -0.53 -11.98
CA THR A 102 6.69 0.55 -12.84
C THR A 102 6.27 1.88 -12.24
N ALA A 103 7.21 2.82 -12.12
CA ALA A 103 6.89 4.20 -11.80
C ALA A 103 6.39 4.93 -13.05
N ILE A 104 5.40 5.80 -12.91
CA ILE A 104 4.99 6.72 -13.98
C ILE A 104 5.84 7.99 -13.86
N PRO A 105 6.49 8.45 -14.95
CA PRO A 105 7.23 9.70 -14.93
C PRO A 105 6.28 10.87 -14.68
N LEU A 106 6.73 11.85 -13.91
CA LEU A 106 5.92 13.02 -13.57
C LEU A 106 5.51 13.87 -14.76
N LEU A 107 6.37 13.91 -15.77
CA LEU A 107 6.20 14.71 -16.96
C LEU A 107 6.44 13.81 -18.18
N PRO A 108 5.61 13.93 -19.24
CA PRO A 108 5.81 13.19 -20.48
C PRO A 108 7.22 13.35 -21.05
N GLU A 109 7.83 14.53 -20.90
CA GLU A 109 9.16 14.89 -21.39
C GLU A 109 10.29 14.18 -20.63
N LEU A 110 10.00 13.61 -19.45
CA LEU A 110 10.95 12.85 -18.63
C LEU A 110 10.84 11.34 -18.83
N ALA A 111 9.96 10.86 -19.73
CA ALA A 111 9.77 9.45 -20.01
C ALA A 111 11.04 8.77 -20.56
N ASP A 112 11.81 9.47 -21.39
CA ASP A 112 13.07 8.97 -21.96
C ASP A 112 14.23 8.96 -20.93
N VAL A 113 14.05 9.60 -19.78
CA VAL A 113 15.02 9.64 -18.67
C VAL A 113 14.77 8.48 -17.69
N ALA A 114 14.35 7.33 -18.24
CA ALA A 114 13.79 6.18 -17.52
C ALA A 114 14.65 5.63 -16.36
N SER A 115 15.96 5.91 -16.33
CA SER A 115 16.84 5.43 -15.25
C SER A 115 16.88 6.34 -14.01
N LEU A 116 16.49 7.63 -14.10
CA LEU A 116 16.58 8.60 -13.00
C LEU A 116 15.39 8.58 -12.03
N LEU A 117 14.25 8.00 -12.42
CA LEU A 117 12.97 8.20 -11.71
C LEU A 117 12.40 6.95 -11.02
N SER A 118 13.03 5.79 -11.18
CA SER A 118 12.51 4.54 -10.60
C SER A 118 12.42 4.63 -9.08
N LEU A 119 11.21 4.50 -8.54
CA LEU A 119 11.00 4.29 -7.11
C LEU A 119 11.72 2.99 -6.68
N PRO A 120 12.22 2.92 -5.44
CA PRO A 120 12.69 1.66 -4.88
C PRO A 120 11.61 0.60 -5.04
N ARG A 121 12.01 -0.64 -5.34
CA ARG A 121 11.06 -1.76 -5.37
C ARG A 121 10.66 -2.07 -3.92
N PRO A 122 9.42 -1.79 -3.51
CA PRO A 122 9.00 -2.01 -2.14
C PRO A 122 8.89 -3.52 -1.90
N LYS A 123 9.04 -3.90 -0.63
CA LYS A 123 8.86 -5.26 -0.14
C LYS A 123 7.99 -5.23 1.11
N PRO A 124 6.69 -4.92 0.98
CA PRO A 124 5.85 -4.79 2.16
C PRO A 124 5.68 -6.10 2.89
N ASP A 125 5.65 -6.04 4.21
CA ASP A 125 5.40 -7.22 5.05
C ASP A 125 4.09 -7.90 4.67
N PHE A 126 3.05 -7.09 4.44
CA PHE A 126 1.80 -7.54 3.88
C PHE A 126 1.33 -6.62 2.77
N VAL A 127 0.83 -7.23 1.70
CA VAL A 127 0.12 -6.54 0.63
C VAL A 127 -1.21 -7.23 0.40
N PHE A 128 -2.26 -6.45 0.31
CA PHE A 128 -3.57 -6.89 -0.10
C PHE A 128 -3.91 -6.27 -1.46
N GLY A 129 -4.36 -7.13 -2.34
CA GLY A 129 -4.81 -6.77 -3.68
C GLY A 129 -5.89 -7.73 -4.14
N PHE A 130 -6.23 -7.61 -5.41
CA PHE A 130 -7.16 -8.51 -6.07
C PHE A 130 -6.44 -9.72 -6.66
N SER A 131 -7.05 -10.88 -6.51
CA SER A 131 -6.61 -12.13 -7.12
C SER A 131 -6.98 -12.16 -8.61
N ARG A 132 -6.46 -13.13 -9.38
CA ARG A 132 -6.85 -13.31 -10.78
C ARG A 132 -8.37 -13.57 -10.95
N PRO A 133 -9.02 -14.40 -10.12
CA PRO A 133 -10.48 -14.61 -10.16
C PRO A 133 -11.35 -13.36 -10.00
N ALA A 134 -10.83 -12.27 -9.42
CA ALA A 134 -11.58 -11.02 -9.29
C ALA A 134 -11.91 -10.33 -10.63
N PHE A 135 -11.31 -10.80 -11.73
CA PHE A 135 -11.41 -10.17 -13.04
C PHE A 135 -11.94 -11.13 -14.09
N THR A 136 -12.77 -10.59 -14.98
CA THR A 136 -13.19 -11.28 -16.20
C THR A 136 -12.01 -11.48 -17.16
N THR A 137 -12.12 -12.44 -18.08
CA THR A 137 -11.11 -12.67 -19.12
C THR A 137 -10.80 -11.39 -19.92
N ARG A 138 -11.81 -10.57 -20.22
CA ARG A 138 -11.65 -9.30 -20.94
C ARG A 138 -10.84 -8.28 -20.12
N GLN A 139 -11.13 -8.15 -18.83
CA GLN A 139 -10.37 -7.26 -17.94
C GLN A 139 -8.91 -7.74 -17.80
N ILE A 140 -8.68 -9.04 -17.67
CA ILE A 140 -7.32 -9.61 -17.64
C ILE A 140 -6.56 -9.28 -18.93
N ALA A 141 -7.19 -9.44 -20.09
CA ALA A 141 -6.58 -9.08 -21.37
C ALA A 141 -6.23 -7.59 -21.43
N MET A 142 -7.11 -6.70 -20.98
CA MET A 142 -6.81 -5.26 -20.89
C MET A 142 -5.63 -4.97 -19.96
N MET A 143 -5.56 -5.62 -18.80
CA MET A 143 -4.46 -5.43 -17.85
C MET A 143 -3.10 -5.86 -18.41
N MET A 144 -3.06 -6.89 -19.27
CA MET A 144 -1.82 -7.31 -19.95
C MET A 144 -1.25 -6.23 -20.86
N HIS A 145 -2.07 -5.26 -21.29
CA HIS A 145 -1.62 -4.12 -22.05
C HIS A 145 -1.15 -2.96 -21.16
N LEU A 146 -1.47 -2.95 -19.86
CA LEU A 146 -1.02 -1.94 -18.87
C LEU A 146 0.43 -2.20 -18.44
N VAL A 147 1.33 -2.06 -19.40
CA VAL A 147 2.76 -2.25 -19.22
C VAL A 147 3.56 -1.05 -19.73
N ASP A 148 4.77 -0.91 -19.20
CA ASP A 148 5.79 0.02 -19.70
C ASP A 148 6.49 -0.53 -20.96
N GLU A 149 7.45 0.24 -21.48
CA GLU A 149 8.23 -0.16 -22.66
C GLU A 149 9.06 -1.44 -22.43
N SER A 150 9.46 -1.69 -21.18
CA SER A 150 10.19 -2.89 -20.75
C SER A 150 9.27 -4.08 -20.39
N ARG A 151 7.95 -3.96 -20.63
CA ARG A 151 6.91 -4.95 -20.30
C ARG A 151 6.70 -5.21 -18.80
N HIS A 152 7.16 -4.31 -17.93
CA HIS A 152 6.79 -4.30 -16.52
C HIS A 152 5.35 -3.82 -16.35
N SER A 153 4.62 -4.38 -15.39
CA SER A 153 3.19 -4.12 -15.24
C SER A 153 2.90 -3.03 -14.23
N TYR A 154 2.17 -2.00 -14.64
CA TYR A 154 1.73 -0.94 -13.75
C TYR A 154 0.79 -1.44 -12.64
N VAL A 155 0.07 -2.54 -12.86
CA VAL A 155 -1.02 -2.99 -11.99
C VAL A 155 -0.77 -4.34 -11.33
N MET A 156 0.34 -5.00 -11.64
CA MET A 156 0.73 -6.30 -11.09
C MET A 156 2.15 -6.23 -10.56
N PRO A 157 2.38 -5.67 -9.35
CA PRO A 157 3.75 -5.52 -8.85
C PRO A 157 4.45 -6.85 -8.56
N ASN A 158 3.70 -7.93 -8.35
CA ASN A 158 4.19 -9.31 -8.22
C ASN A 158 3.34 -10.27 -9.09
N GLN A 159 3.49 -11.58 -8.87
CA GLN A 159 2.78 -12.59 -9.69
C GLN A 159 1.32 -12.80 -9.26
N ASP A 160 1.01 -12.52 -8.00
CA ASP A 160 -0.21 -12.96 -7.33
C ASP A 160 -1.25 -11.83 -7.24
N ALA A 161 -0.82 -10.65 -6.81
CA ALA A 161 -1.65 -9.47 -6.55
C ALA A 161 -1.80 -8.55 -7.77
N ARG A 162 -3.04 -8.12 -8.00
CA ARG A 162 -3.46 -7.13 -9.00
C ARG A 162 -4.08 -5.94 -8.28
N PHE A 163 -3.80 -4.72 -8.74
CA PHE A 163 -4.27 -3.47 -8.13
C PHE A 163 -4.18 -3.52 -6.59
N PRO A 164 -2.97 -3.56 -6.02
CA PRO A 164 -2.80 -3.47 -4.58
C PRO A 164 -3.54 -2.26 -4.04
N PHE A 165 -4.28 -2.44 -2.96
CA PHE A 165 -5.07 -1.37 -2.34
C PHE A 165 -4.73 -1.19 -0.85
N LEU A 166 -3.98 -2.11 -0.26
CA LEU A 166 -3.50 -1.99 1.11
C LEU A 166 -2.10 -2.58 1.26
N ALA A 167 -1.17 -1.84 1.85
CA ALA A 167 0.10 -2.36 2.34
C ALA A 167 0.25 -2.15 3.84
N ILE A 168 0.92 -3.08 4.50
CA ILE A 168 1.24 -2.99 5.93
C ILE A 168 2.74 -3.21 6.10
N GLU A 169 3.36 -2.34 6.88
CA GLU A 169 4.76 -2.48 7.33
C GLU A 169 4.81 -2.55 8.84
N PHE A 170 5.55 -3.54 9.34
CA PHE A 170 5.86 -3.71 10.74
C PHE A 170 7.27 -3.25 10.99
N LYS A 171 7.47 -2.48 12.05
CA LYS A 171 8.80 -2.19 12.57
C LYS A 171 8.82 -2.40 14.07
N SER A 172 9.99 -2.80 14.54
CA SER A 172 10.29 -2.89 15.96
C SER A 172 11.60 -2.16 16.19
N GLN A 173 11.62 -1.29 17.21
CA GLN A 173 12.84 -0.64 17.65
C GLN A 173 13.92 -1.66 18.10
N ALA A 174 13.50 -2.87 18.49
CA ALA A 174 14.40 -4.00 18.79
C ALA A 174 15.36 -4.32 17.65
N ASN A 175 14.87 -4.17 16.41
CA ASN A 175 15.60 -4.44 15.18
C ASN A 175 16.15 -3.17 14.53
N LYS A 176 16.26 -2.07 15.30
CA LYS A 176 16.60 -0.72 14.79
C LYS A 176 15.61 -0.19 13.75
N GLY A 177 14.41 -0.78 13.67
CA GLY A 177 13.32 -0.25 12.87
C GLY A 177 12.71 0.98 13.53
N THR A 178 12.21 1.92 12.73
CA THR A 178 11.53 3.11 13.22
C THR A 178 10.20 3.30 12.51
N HIS A 179 9.24 3.95 13.15
CA HIS A 179 8.00 4.38 12.50
C HIS A 179 8.27 5.21 11.22
N TYR A 180 9.31 6.03 11.21
CA TYR A 180 9.74 6.79 10.03
C TYR A 180 10.09 5.88 8.86
N VAL A 181 10.93 4.87 9.09
CA VAL A 181 11.29 3.85 8.09
C VAL A 181 10.05 3.10 7.59
N ALA A 182 9.15 2.69 8.50
CA ALA A 182 7.89 2.04 8.12
C ALA A 182 7.05 2.93 7.18
N THR A 183 6.93 4.21 7.54
CA THR A 183 6.14 5.21 6.81
C THR A 183 6.68 5.40 5.39
N ASN A 184 8.00 5.47 5.26
CA ASN A 184 8.66 5.62 3.96
C ASN A 184 8.46 4.39 3.07
N GLN A 185 8.56 3.19 3.64
CA GLN A 185 8.38 1.95 2.91
C GLN A 185 6.92 1.80 2.39
N VAL A 186 5.92 2.10 3.23
CA VAL A 186 4.52 2.10 2.77
C VAL A 186 4.22 3.23 1.79
N ALA A 187 4.86 4.40 1.91
CA ALA A 187 4.68 5.50 0.96
C ALA A 187 5.20 5.11 -0.43
N GLY A 188 6.36 4.43 -0.50
CA GLY A 188 6.89 3.88 -1.75
C GLY A 188 5.96 2.83 -2.37
N ALA A 189 5.40 1.94 -1.55
CA ALA A 189 4.39 0.98 -2.00
C ALA A 189 3.13 1.67 -2.53
N GLY A 190 2.61 2.67 -1.81
CA GLY A 190 1.44 3.42 -2.21
C GLY A 190 1.63 4.19 -3.50
N ALA A 191 2.79 4.82 -3.69
CA ALA A 191 3.10 5.54 -4.91
C ALA A 191 3.10 4.64 -6.15
N ILE A 192 3.71 3.45 -6.06
CA ILE A 192 3.70 2.49 -7.16
C ILE A 192 2.27 1.99 -7.43
N ALA A 193 1.50 1.68 -6.39
CA ALA A 193 0.13 1.19 -6.55
C ALA A 193 -0.81 2.26 -7.15
N LEU A 194 -0.70 3.50 -6.69
CA LEU A 194 -1.47 4.64 -7.19
C LEU A 194 -1.12 4.94 -8.65
N ASN A 195 0.16 4.89 -9.01
CA ASN A 195 0.60 4.99 -10.41
C ASN A 195 -0.12 3.96 -11.27
N GLY A 196 -0.21 2.71 -10.83
CA GLY A 196 -1.01 1.68 -11.51
C GLY A 196 -2.42 2.09 -11.86
N GLN A 197 -3.09 2.75 -10.92
CA GLN A 197 -4.46 3.24 -11.10
C GLN A 197 -4.53 4.45 -12.02
N LEU A 198 -3.56 5.37 -11.93
CA LEU A 198 -3.46 6.54 -12.82
C LEU A 198 -3.24 6.12 -14.28
N GLU A 199 -2.38 5.13 -14.55
CA GLU A 199 -2.15 4.66 -15.93
C GLU A 199 -3.39 4.01 -16.52
N LEU A 200 -4.13 3.23 -15.72
CA LEU A 200 -5.41 2.67 -16.16
C LEU A 200 -6.35 3.80 -16.62
N MET A 201 -6.44 4.89 -15.86
CA MET A 201 -7.30 6.02 -16.19
C MET A 201 -6.83 6.81 -17.40
N ARG A 202 -5.52 7.06 -17.51
CA ARG A 202 -4.94 7.73 -18.68
C ARG A 202 -5.29 7.02 -19.98
N ARG A 203 -5.34 5.68 -19.94
CA ARG A 203 -5.68 4.83 -21.10
C ARG A 203 -7.17 4.57 -21.25
N ALA A 204 -7.99 4.88 -20.24
CA ALA A 204 -9.44 4.83 -20.35
C ALA A 204 -9.93 6.02 -21.19
N TYR A 205 -10.18 5.75 -22.47
CA TYR A 205 -10.69 6.75 -23.41
C TYR A 205 -12.01 7.37 -22.91
N GLY A 206 -12.09 8.70 -22.87
CA GLY A 206 -13.34 9.43 -22.57
C GLY A 206 -13.59 9.80 -21.10
N VAL A 207 -12.64 9.57 -20.19
CA VAL A 207 -12.73 10.09 -18.81
C VAL A 207 -12.36 11.57 -18.81
N THR A 208 -13.35 12.45 -18.78
CA THR A 208 -13.17 13.91 -18.79
C THR A 208 -12.80 14.50 -17.42
N ALA A 209 -12.99 13.73 -16.34
CA ALA A 209 -12.55 14.05 -14.99
C ALA A 209 -12.20 12.76 -14.23
N VAL A 210 -10.96 12.67 -13.76
CA VAL A 210 -10.52 11.61 -12.85
C VAL A 210 -11.03 11.95 -11.46
N ASP A 211 -11.93 11.13 -10.92
CA ASP A 211 -12.28 11.23 -9.49
C ASP A 211 -11.10 10.71 -8.66
N ALA A 212 -10.14 11.60 -8.41
CA ALA A 212 -9.00 11.33 -7.53
C ALA A 212 -9.44 11.03 -6.08
N SER A 213 -10.72 11.25 -5.73
CA SER A 213 -11.29 10.83 -4.43
C SER A 213 -11.74 9.36 -4.41
N ALA A 214 -11.90 8.71 -5.58
CA ALA A 214 -12.15 7.27 -5.68
C ALA A 214 -10.85 6.44 -5.61
N LEU A 215 -9.69 7.08 -5.75
CA LEU A 215 -8.39 6.44 -5.67
C LEU A 215 -7.97 6.23 -4.22
N CYS A 216 -8.16 5.01 -3.74
CA CYS A 216 -7.77 4.66 -2.39
C CYS A 216 -6.74 3.54 -2.43
N PHE A 217 -5.48 3.91 -2.19
CA PHE A 217 -4.51 3.02 -1.59
C PHE A 217 -4.43 3.36 -0.11
N PHE A 218 -4.50 2.33 0.73
CA PHE A 218 -4.34 2.46 2.17
C PHE A 218 -2.98 1.92 2.59
N SER A 219 -2.41 2.51 3.62
CA SER A 219 -1.21 2.00 4.25
C SER A 219 -1.37 1.99 5.75
N ILE A 220 -0.82 0.96 6.39
CA ILE A 220 -0.76 0.86 7.84
C ILE A 220 0.70 0.65 8.24
N THR A 221 1.18 1.50 9.15
CA THR A 221 2.44 1.30 9.84
C THR A 221 2.15 0.88 11.26
N ILE A 222 2.81 -0.18 11.73
CA ILE A 222 2.71 -0.61 13.12
C ILE A 222 4.12 -0.62 13.67
N ASP A 223 4.38 0.29 14.62
CA ASP A 223 5.63 0.37 15.37
C ASP A 223 5.37 0.01 16.83
N GLN A 224 6.35 -0.67 17.40
CA GLN A 224 6.43 -0.94 18.82
C GLN A 224 7.61 -0.15 19.39
N ALA A 225 7.28 0.94 20.08
CA ALA A 225 8.25 1.68 20.86
C ALA A 225 8.64 0.89 22.12
N TYR A 226 9.91 0.92 22.48
CA TYR A 226 10.31 0.54 23.83
C TYR A 226 9.75 1.54 24.83
N ALA A 227 9.21 1.02 25.93
CA ALA A 227 8.84 1.81 27.11
C ALA A 227 10.06 2.02 28.00
#